data_AF-A0A9P5VHK6-F1
#
_entry.id   AF-A0A9P5VHK6-F1
#
_cell.length_a   1.000
_cell.length_b   1.000
_cell.length_c   1.000
_cell.angle_alpha   90.00
_cell.angle_beta   90.00
_cell.angle_gamma   90.00
#
_symmetry.space_group_name_H-M   'P 1'
#
loop_
_entity.id
_entity.type
_entity.pdbx_description
1 polymer ?
#
loop_
_entity_poly.entity_id
_entity_poly.type
_entity_poly.pdbx_seq_one_letter_code
_entity_poly.pdbx_strand_id
1 'polypeptide(L)'
;MAPPRTRTVKKRPAASANPAAAAAAAAASRRNNNAIERAPHVLDPEGDANAEVSMEVDQETVDAKAWIKENVEQEVARIEATGTKITAMKVKNFGVVVDLSRKKPTAINRIEIDTTFDFKKVQQIMVSPGVSYPHKENFEYVNVLLFTDNTEPPMIVPYLYDTKFKTQEPVEETEGSIANSGAEQENNRPWINVKNNLTEWLLVNAQHMRARHHIDEFHDI
;
A
#
# COMPACT_ATOMS: atom_id res chain seq x y z
N MET A 1 -3.89 62.04 -19.15
CA MET A 1 -4.26 61.07 -20.20
C MET A 1 -3.02 60.76 -21.03
N ALA A 2 -2.46 59.56 -20.90
CA ALA A 2 -1.29 59.10 -21.65
C ALA A 2 -1.72 57.98 -22.62
N PRO A 3 -1.12 57.85 -23.81
CA PRO A 3 -1.57 56.90 -24.83
C PRO A 3 -1.11 55.46 -24.53
N PRO A 4 -1.81 54.44 -25.06
CA PRO A 4 -1.50 53.04 -24.81
C PRO A 4 -0.30 52.59 -25.66
N ARG A 5 0.67 51.93 -25.01
CA ARG A 5 1.79 51.26 -25.69
C ARG A 5 1.33 49.91 -26.24
N THR A 6 1.32 49.78 -27.56
CA THR A 6 1.16 48.52 -28.29
C THR A 6 2.40 47.65 -28.12
N ARG A 7 2.21 46.40 -27.67
CA ARG A 7 3.29 45.41 -27.52
C ARG A 7 3.16 44.37 -28.64
N THR A 8 4.08 44.44 -29.59
CA THR A 8 4.24 43.48 -30.71
C THR A 8 4.79 42.16 -30.18
N VAL A 9 4.03 41.07 -30.34
CA VAL A 9 4.47 39.71 -30.03
C VAL A 9 5.18 39.11 -31.26
N LYS A 10 6.45 38.79 -31.09
CA LYS A 10 7.34 38.19 -32.09
C LYS A 10 7.03 36.69 -32.22
N LYS A 11 6.54 36.24 -33.39
CA LYS A 11 6.35 34.82 -33.73
C LYS A 11 7.69 34.08 -33.64
N ARG A 12 7.75 32.98 -32.87
CA ARG A 12 8.86 32.01 -32.89
C ARG A 12 8.72 31.09 -34.11
N PRO A 13 9.82 30.71 -34.78
CA PRO A 13 9.80 29.74 -35.86
C PRO A 13 9.56 28.32 -35.33
N ALA A 14 8.86 27.52 -36.14
CA ALA A 14 8.57 26.11 -35.90
C ALA A 14 9.86 25.28 -35.95
N ALA A 15 10.07 24.45 -34.93
CA ALA A 15 11.16 23.48 -34.90
C ALA A 15 10.79 22.28 -35.78
N SER A 16 11.67 21.99 -36.74
CA SER A 16 11.67 20.81 -37.60
C SER A 16 11.81 19.53 -36.78
N ALA A 17 10.88 18.60 -36.94
CA ALA A 17 10.96 17.25 -36.38
C ALA A 17 12.04 16.44 -37.11
N ASN A 18 13.05 16.00 -36.37
CA ASN A 18 14.13 15.14 -36.86
C ASN A 18 13.67 13.66 -36.73
N PRO A 19 13.66 12.84 -37.81
CA PRO A 19 13.09 11.48 -37.78
C PRO A 19 14.00 10.41 -37.15
N ALA A 20 15.04 10.78 -36.41
CA ALA A 20 16.02 9.83 -35.84
C ALA A 20 15.68 9.34 -34.41
N ALA A 21 14.56 9.75 -33.82
CA ALA A 21 14.19 9.38 -32.45
C ALA A 21 13.26 8.15 -32.34
N ALA A 22 12.83 7.56 -33.46
CA ALA A 22 11.87 6.46 -33.49
C ALA A 22 12.50 5.05 -33.41
N ALA A 23 13.84 4.92 -33.39
CA ALA A 23 14.52 3.62 -33.41
C ALA A 23 15.16 3.19 -32.07
N ALA A 24 15.14 4.04 -31.03
CA ALA A 24 15.70 3.72 -29.71
C ALA A 24 14.66 3.22 -28.68
N ALA A 25 13.37 3.22 -29.02
CA ALA A 25 12.29 2.79 -28.14
C ALA A 25 11.99 1.27 -28.19
N ALA A 26 12.71 0.50 -29.01
CA ALA A 26 12.47 -0.93 -29.19
C ALA A 26 13.50 -1.86 -28.48
N ALA A 27 14.46 -1.31 -27.72
CA ALA A 27 15.58 -2.09 -27.18
C ALA A 27 15.72 -2.05 -25.63
N ALA A 28 14.72 -1.56 -24.90
CA ALA A 28 14.76 -1.48 -23.42
C ALA A 28 13.67 -2.30 -22.70
N SER A 29 12.99 -3.22 -23.40
CA SER A 29 11.89 -4.03 -22.84
C SER A 29 12.28 -5.49 -22.54
N ARG A 30 13.54 -5.73 -22.16
CA ARG A 30 14.02 -7.04 -21.67
C ARG A 30 14.93 -6.83 -20.46
N ARG A 31 14.33 -6.63 -19.28
CA ARG A 31 15.01 -6.84 -18.00
C ARG A 31 14.08 -7.60 -17.05
N ASN A 32 14.36 -8.90 -16.97
CA ASN A 32 14.25 -9.81 -15.83
C ASN A 32 13.05 -9.65 -14.89
N ASN A 33 11.98 -10.38 -15.22
CA ASN A 33 11.12 -11.00 -14.22
C ASN A 33 11.75 -12.35 -13.83
N ASN A 34 12.62 -12.36 -12.83
CA ASN A 34 12.95 -13.58 -12.09
C ASN A 34 12.23 -13.53 -10.75
N ALA A 35 10.93 -13.82 -10.77
CA ALA A 35 10.24 -14.39 -9.62
C ALA A 35 10.27 -15.90 -9.83
N ILE A 36 11.02 -16.62 -9.00
CA ILE A 36 10.98 -18.08 -8.97
C ILE A 36 9.64 -18.47 -8.35
N GLU A 37 8.60 -18.58 -9.18
CA GLU A 37 7.39 -19.33 -8.83
C GLU A 37 7.77 -20.81 -8.81
N ARG A 38 7.88 -21.40 -7.62
CA ARG A 38 7.88 -22.86 -7.49
C ARG A 38 6.48 -23.35 -7.83
N ALA A 39 6.37 -24.11 -8.92
CA ALA A 39 5.17 -24.85 -9.27
C ALA A 39 4.78 -25.79 -8.10
N PRO A 40 3.50 -25.88 -7.72
CA PRO A 40 3.07 -26.82 -6.71
C PRO A 40 3.27 -28.26 -7.21
N HIS A 41 3.88 -29.05 -6.35
CA HIS A 41 4.07 -30.48 -6.46
C HIS A 41 2.73 -31.15 -6.81
N VAL A 42 2.70 -31.88 -7.92
CA VAL A 42 1.61 -32.82 -8.24
C VAL A 42 1.68 -33.89 -7.17
N LEU A 43 0.69 -33.93 -6.27
CA LEU A 43 0.45 -35.06 -5.40
C LEU A 43 -0.58 -35.94 -6.09
N ASP A 44 -0.22 -37.20 -6.29
CA ASP A 44 -1.09 -38.24 -6.84
C ASP A 44 -2.41 -38.32 -6.04
N PRO A 45 -3.54 -38.55 -6.71
CA PRO A 45 -4.85 -38.63 -6.08
C PRO A 45 -5.09 -40.07 -5.66
N GLU A 46 -5.13 -40.39 -4.36
CA GLU A 46 -5.97 -41.43 -3.73
C GLU A 46 -5.67 -41.41 -2.22
N GLY A 47 -6.59 -40.92 -1.39
CA GLY A 47 -6.39 -40.90 0.06
C GLY A 47 -7.29 -39.97 0.85
N ASP A 48 -8.58 -40.31 0.85
CA ASP A 48 -9.54 -40.23 1.95
C ASP A 48 -9.66 -39.01 2.90
N ALA A 49 -10.94 -38.70 3.15
CA ALA A 49 -11.51 -37.92 4.24
C ALA A 49 -11.32 -36.38 4.25
N ASN A 50 -12.45 -35.70 4.04
CA ASN A 50 -12.74 -34.33 4.45
C ASN A 50 -12.31 -34.06 5.89
N ALA A 51 -11.05 -33.65 6.09
CA ALA A 51 -10.67 -32.87 7.25
C ALA A 51 -11.07 -31.42 6.94
N GLU A 52 -12.27 -31.03 7.35
CA GLU A 52 -12.58 -29.61 7.55
C GLU A 52 -11.56 -29.07 8.56
N VAL A 53 -10.51 -28.43 8.05
CA VAL A 53 -9.58 -27.66 8.87
C VAL A 53 -10.36 -26.44 9.33
N SER A 54 -11.09 -26.59 10.43
CA SER A 54 -11.62 -25.47 11.20
C SER A 54 -10.42 -24.69 11.73
N MET A 55 -9.97 -23.69 10.97
CA MET A 55 -9.03 -22.69 11.45
C MET A 55 -9.74 -21.92 12.56
N GLU A 56 -9.49 -22.29 13.81
CA GLU A 56 -9.85 -21.48 14.97
C GLU A 56 -9.28 -20.08 14.74
N VAL A 57 -10.16 -19.09 14.68
CA VAL A 57 -9.74 -17.69 14.58
C VAL A 57 -9.30 -17.27 15.97
N ASP A 58 -8.02 -16.93 16.12
CA ASP A 58 -7.45 -16.47 17.39
C ASP A 58 -8.30 -15.36 18.02
N GLN A 59 -8.52 -15.41 19.34
CA GLN A 59 -9.32 -14.44 20.08
C GLN A 59 -8.84 -12.99 19.84
N GLU A 60 -7.54 -12.76 19.71
CA GLU A 60 -6.96 -11.45 19.37
C GLU A 60 -7.53 -10.89 18.05
N THR A 61 -7.76 -11.75 17.05
CA THR A 61 -8.34 -11.36 15.76
C THR A 61 -9.82 -11.01 15.89
N VAL A 62 -10.56 -11.70 16.77
CA VAL A 62 -11.96 -11.41 17.05
C VAL A 62 -12.09 -10.06 17.75
N ASP A 63 -11.28 -9.82 18.78
CA ASP A 63 -11.24 -8.57 19.54
C ASP A 63 -10.88 -7.39 18.65
N ALA A 64 -9.87 -7.56 17.79
CA ALA A 64 -9.46 -6.55 16.81
C ALA A 64 -10.60 -6.17 15.87
N LYS A 65 -11.30 -7.18 15.30
CA LYS A 65 -12.42 -6.94 14.39
C LYS A 65 -13.57 -6.19 15.07
N ALA A 66 -13.93 -6.58 16.29
CA ALA A 66 -15.01 -5.95 17.03
C ALA A 66 -14.68 -4.49 17.36
N TRP A 67 -13.47 -4.25 17.90
CA TRP A 67 -13.02 -2.91 18.29
C TRP A 67 -12.87 -1.99 17.07
N ILE A 68 -12.26 -2.47 15.98
CA ILE A 68 -12.13 -1.70 14.73
C ILE A 68 -13.51 -1.35 14.17
N LYS A 69 -14.44 -2.31 14.17
CA LYS A 69 -15.80 -2.08 13.66
C LYS A 69 -16.49 -0.96 14.43
N GLU A 70 -16.40 -0.99 15.77
CA GLU A 70 -16.98 0.05 16.61
C GLU A 70 -16.40 1.43 16.30
N ASN A 71 -15.07 1.55 16.17
CA ASN A 71 -14.43 2.83 15.83
C ASN A 71 -14.83 3.35 14.45
N VAL A 72 -14.95 2.46 13.45
CA VAL A 72 -15.45 2.84 12.11
C VAL A 72 -16.90 3.30 12.17
N GLU A 73 -17.78 2.58 12.88
CA GLU A 73 -19.19 2.94 13.01
C GLU A 73 -19.38 4.29 13.71
N GLN A 74 -18.61 4.56 14.77
CA GLN A 74 -18.59 5.85 15.44
C GLN A 74 -18.16 6.98 14.50
N GLU A 75 -17.09 6.76 13.72
CA GLU A 75 -16.58 7.77 12.81
C GLU A 75 -17.53 8.03 11.62
N VAL A 76 -18.13 6.98 11.06
CA VAL A 76 -19.17 7.10 10.05
C VAL A 76 -20.35 7.92 10.59
N ALA A 77 -20.85 7.58 11.78
CA ALA A 77 -21.96 8.31 12.40
C ALA A 77 -21.63 9.79 12.63
N ARG A 78 -20.39 10.09 13.06
CA ARG A 78 -19.91 11.46 13.26
C ARG A 78 -19.89 12.25 11.95
N ILE A 79 -19.43 11.66 10.85
CA ILE A 79 -19.37 12.29 9.52
C ILE A 79 -20.79 12.45 8.94
N GLU A 80 -21.65 11.46 9.11
CA GLU A 80 -23.03 11.54 8.64
C GLU A 80 -23.85 12.60 9.39
N ALA A 81 -23.54 12.83 10.68
CA ALA A 81 -24.15 13.91 11.45
C ALA A 81 -23.83 15.31 10.90
N THR A 82 -22.77 15.48 10.10
CA THR A 82 -22.48 16.75 9.40
C THR A 82 -23.20 16.86 8.05
N GLY A 83 -24.03 15.88 7.68
CA GLY A 83 -24.73 15.81 6.40
C GLY A 83 -23.87 15.27 5.25
N THR A 84 -22.67 14.79 5.53
CA THR A 84 -21.75 14.21 4.53
C THR A 84 -21.97 12.70 4.45
N LYS A 85 -22.12 12.17 3.23
CA LYS A 85 -22.18 10.71 3.02
C LYS A 85 -20.78 10.15 2.93
N ILE A 86 -20.56 8.98 3.52
CA ILE A 86 -19.30 8.26 3.47
C ILE A 86 -19.53 6.75 3.34
N THR A 87 -18.68 6.07 2.57
CA THR A 87 -18.79 4.63 2.34
C THR A 87 -17.75 3.88 3.18
N ALA A 88 -18.20 3.10 4.17
CA ALA A 88 -17.32 2.22 4.93
C ALA A 88 -16.88 1.01 4.10
N MET A 89 -15.58 0.85 3.95
CA MET A 89 -15.00 -0.22 3.13
C MET A 89 -14.69 -1.45 3.97
N LYS A 90 -15.03 -2.62 3.44
CA LYS A 90 -14.69 -3.90 4.06
C LYS A 90 -13.24 -4.27 3.75
N VAL A 91 -12.41 -4.34 4.78
CA VAL A 91 -10.99 -4.72 4.66
C VAL A 91 -10.83 -6.24 4.79
N LYS A 92 -10.03 -6.84 3.91
CA LYS A 92 -9.62 -8.24 3.98
C LYS A 92 -8.37 -8.42 4.81
N ASN A 93 -7.39 -7.54 4.58
CA ASN A 93 -6.07 -7.65 5.18
C ASN A 93 -5.41 -6.26 5.23
N PHE A 94 -4.56 -6.05 6.23
CA PHE A 94 -3.66 -4.91 6.31
C PHE A 94 -2.27 -5.41 6.68
N GLY A 95 -1.25 -4.70 6.21
CA GLY A 95 0.14 -5.05 6.53
C GLY A 95 1.09 -3.93 6.16
N VAL A 96 2.37 -4.16 6.47
CA VAL A 96 3.46 -3.26 6.10
C VAL A 96 4.40 -4.02 5.16
N VAL A 97 4.66 -3.42 4.00
CA VAL A 97 5.67 -3.90 3.05
C VAL A 97 6.88 -2.99 3.18
N VAL A 98 8.09 -3.55 3.25
CA VAL A 98 9.31 -2.75 3.31
C VAL A 98 9.91 -2.61 1.93
N ASP A 99 10.10 -1.36 1.50
CA ASP A 99 10.89 -1.02 0.33
C ASP A 99 12.34 -0.80 0.75
N LEU A 100 13.18 -1.76 0.40
CA LEU A 100 14.63 -1.76 0.65
C LEU A 100 15.44 -1.26 -0.55
N SER A 101 14.79 -0.92 -1.67
CA SER A 101 15.49 -0.41 -2.86
C SER A 101 16.06 0.99 -2.69
N ARG A 102 15.64 1.70 -1.64
CA ARG A 102 16.05 3.07 -1.32
C ARG A 102 17.19 3.08 -0.31
N LYS A 103 17.97 4.17 -0.28
CA LYS A 103 19.05 4.39 0.71
C LYS A 103 18.59 4.25 2.16
N LYS A 104 17.30 4.50 2.43
CA LYS A 104 16.67 4.29 3.74
C LYS A 104 15.46 3.38 3.54
N PRO A 105 15.33 2.29 4.31
CA PRO A 105 14.15 1.45 4.32
C PRO A 105 12.89 2.29 4.50
N THR A 106 11.89 2.02 3.67
CA THR A 106 10.62 2.75 3.73
C THR A 106 9.48 1.77 3.93
N ALA A 107 8.66 2.01 4.95
CA ALA A 107 7.42 1.25 5.17
C ALA A 107 6.34 1.70 4.19
N ILE A 108 5.70 0.75 3.53
CA ILE A 108 4.54 0.94 2.65
C ILE A 108 3.34 0.28 3.29
N ASN A 109 2.33 1.07 3.62
CA ASN A 109 1.10 0.64 4.26
C ASN A 109 0.20 -0.04 3.24
N ARG A 110 0.03 -1.35 3.36
CA ARG A 110 -0.75 -2.14 2.40
C ARG A 110 -2.13 -2.43 2.97
N ILE A 111 -3.17 -2.17 2.19
CA ILE A 111 -4.55 -2.56 2.52
C ILE A 111 -5.14 -3.36 1.37
N GLU A 112 -5.67 -4.53 1.67
CA GLU A 112 -6.52 -5.31 0.77
C GLU A 112 -7.98 -5.06 1.09
N ILE A 113 -8.74 -4.59 0.11
CA ILE A 113 -10.12 -4.13 0.30
C ILE A 113 -11.04 -5.00 -0.56
N ASP A 114 -12.14 -5.47 0.04
CA ASP A 114 -13.17 -6.31 -0.60
C ASP A 114 -14.07 -5.47 -1.49
N THR A 115 -13.52 -4.99 -2.60
CA THR A 115 -14.20 -4.16 -3.59
C THR A 115 -13.65 -4.40 -4.98
N THR A 116 -14.45 -4.10 -6.01
CA THR A 116 -14.00 -4.03 -7.41
C THR A 116 -13.58 -2.62 -7.83
N PHE A 117 -13.65 -1.65 -6.93
CA PHE A 117 -13.26 -0.27 -7.18
C PHE A 117 -11.81 -0.16 -7.68
N ASP A 118 -11.55 0.74 -8.65
CA ASP A 118 -10.22 1.04 -9.16
C ASP A 118 -9.55 2.14 -8.33
N PHE A 119 -8.67 1.75 -7.42
CA PHE A 119 -7.95 2.67 -6.54
C PHE A 119 -6.98 3.62 -7.24
N LYS A 120 -6.74 3.49 -8.55
CA LYS A 120 -6.03 4.53 -9.32
C LYS A 120 -6.81 5.83 -9.45
N LYS A 121 -8.13 5.79 -9.21
CA LYS A 121 -9.02 6.96 -9.23
C LYS A 121 -8.98 7.78 -7.93
N VAL A 122 -8.36 7.25 -6.87
CA VAL A 122 -8.15 8.01 -5.63
C VAL A 122 -7.19 9.16 -5.95
N GLN A 123 -7.63 10.38 -5.65
CA GLN A 123 -6.86 11.61 -5.86
C GLN A 123 -6.16 12.07 -4.59
N GLN A 124 -6.76 11.78 -3.43
CA GLN A 124 -6.23 12.20 -2.14
C GLN A 124 -6.52 11.15 -1.08
N ILE A 125 -5.53 10.92 -0.22
CA ILE A 125 -5.66 10.14 1.00
C ILE A 125 -5.50 11.09 2.18
N MET A 126 -6.43 11.01 3.13
CA MET A 126 -6.29 11.64 4.43
C MET A 126 -6.28 10.58 5.52
N VAL A 127 -5.50 10.82 6.57
CA VAL A 127 -5.30 9.86 7.66
C VAL A 127 -5.63 10.58 8.95
N SER A 128 -6.47 9.98 9.79
CA SER A 128 -6.77 10.52 11.11
C SER A 128 -5.54 10.46 12.02
N PRO A 129 -5.52 11.21 13.13
CA PRO A 129 -4.60 10.95 14.23
C PRO A 129 -4.66 9.48 14.68
N GLY A 130 -3.52 8.97 15.15
CA GLY A 130 -3.39 7.62 15.68
C GLY A 130 -4.09 7.45 17.02
N VAL A 131 -4.84 6.36 17.17
CA VAL A 131 -5.45 5.92 18.42
C VAL A 131 -4.78 4.65 18.87
N SER A 132 -4.26 4.61 20.10
CA SER A 132 -3.61 3.40 20.63
C SER A 132 -4.59 2.23 20.68
N TYR A 133 -4.17 1.08 20.17
CA TYR A 133 -4.99 -0.12 20.16
C TYR A 133 -4.92 -0.83 21.53
N PRO A 134 -6.05 -1.04 22.22
CA PRO A 134 -6.03 -1.46 23.63
C PRO A 134 -5.59 -2.90 23.86
N HIS A 135 -5.63 -3.77 22.84
CA HIS A 135 -5.33 -5.20 22.99
C HIS A 135 -3.91 -5.57 22.58
N LYS A 136 -3.10 -4.63 22.05
CA LYS A 136 -1.71 -4.89 21.65
C LYS A 136 -0.84 -3.66 21.79
N GLU A 137 0.24 -3.79 22.54
CA GLU A 137 1.20 -2.71 22.72
C GLU A 137 1.87 -2.33 21.40
N ASN A 138 2.21 -1.04 21.28
CA ASN A 138 2.88 -0.47 20.11
C ASN A 138 2.04 -0.53 18.82
N PHE A 139 0.76 -0.85 18.91
CA PHE A 139 -0.15 -0.77 17.76
C PHE A 139 -0.99 0.50 17.85
N GLU A 140 -1.15 1.14 16.71
CA GLU A 140 -2.04 2.29 16.54
C GLU A 140 -3.02 2.04 15.41
N TYR A 141 -4.21 2.58 15.60
CA TYR A 141 -5.31 2.59 14.66
C TYR A 141 -5.50 3.98 14.06
N VAL A 142 -5.78 4.02 12.76
CA VAL A 142 -6.18 5.23 12.04
C VAL A 142 -7.35 4.95 11.12
N ASN A 143 -8.16 5.98 10.91
CA ASN A 143 -9.12 6.03 9.81
C ASN A 143 -8.44 6.61 8.58
N VAL A 144 -8.52 5.88 7.47
CA VAL A 144 -7.99 6.30 6.18
C VAL A 144 -9.16 6.72 5.30
N LEU A 145 -9.21 7.99 4.95
CA LEU A 145 -10.20 8.56 4.04
C LEU A 145 -9.64 8.58 2.63
N LEU A 146 -10.37 8.02 1.69
CA LEU A 146 -10.03 7.99 0.28
C LEU A 146 -11.00 8.90 -0.47
N PHE A 147 -10.45 9.93 -1.10
CA PHE A 147 -11.21 10.87 -1.92
C PHE A 147 -10.91 10.61 -3.39
N THR A 148 -11.97 10.53 -4.16
CA THR A 148 -11.94 10.40 -5.62
C THR A 148 -12.27 11.74 -6.26
N ASP A 149 -12.62 11.74 -7.54
CA ASP A 149 -13.38 12.87 -8.08
C ASP A 149 -14.75 12.98 -7.38
N ASN A 150 -15.47 14.08 -7.63
CA ASN A 150 -16.78 14.37 -7.05
C ASN A 150 -17.91 13.44 -7.55
N THR A 151 -17.59 12.31 -8.18
CA THR A 151 -18.59 11.38 -8.72
C THR A 151 -18.98 10.30 -7.72
N GLU A 152 -18.09 9.96 -6.78
CA GLU A 152 -18.31 8.95 -5.75
C GLU A 152 -18.26 9.57 -4.35
N PRO A 153 -19.06 9.07 -3.38
CA PRO A 153 -18.88 9.45 -1.99
C PRO A 153 -17.47 9.08 -1.50
N PRO A 154 -16.86 9.89 -0.60
CA PRO A 154 -15.63 9.49 0.07
C PRO A 154 -15.74 8.11 0.69
N MET A 155 -14.63 7.39 0.74
CA MET A 155 -14.56 6.07 1.37
C MET A 155 -13.75 6.15 2.66
N ILE A 156 -14.17 5.41 3.69
CA ILE A 156 -13.42 5.24 4.94
C ILE A 156 -12.94 3.79 5.06
N VAL A 157 -11.66 3.65 5.40
CA VAL A 157 -10.98 2.37 5.53
C VAL A 157 -10.22 2.34 6.87
N PRO A 158 -10.47 1.36 7.74
CA PRO A 158 -9.68 1.21 8.95
C PRO A 158 -8.27 0.70 8.64
N TYR A 159 -7.28 1.17 9.39
CA TYR A 159 -5.91 0.65 9.33
C TYR A 159 -5.30 0.53 10.72
N LEU A 160 -4.74 -0.65 11.03
CA LEU A 160 -4.11 -0.98 12.29
C LEU A 160 -2.66 -1.37 12.00
N TYR A 161 -1.68 -0.72 12.65
CA TYR A 161 -0.26 -0.89 12.33
C TYR A 161 0.64 -0.87 13.55
N ASP A 162 1.80 -1.53 13.42
CA ASP A 162 2.86 -1.54 14.43
C ASP A 162 3.74 -0.28 14.30
N THR A 163 3.77 0.52 15.36
CA THR A 163 4.58 1.74 15.48
C THR A 163 6.08 1.46 15.67
N LYS A 164 6.45 0.24 16.07
CA LYS A 164 7.84 -0.21 16.31
C LYS A 164 8.26 -1.32 15.35
N PHE A 165 7.72 -1.30 14.14
CA PHE A 165 7.99 -2.32 13.12
C PHE A 165 9.50 -2.47 12.81
N LYS A 166 9.96 -3.72 12.77
CA LYS A 166 11.34 -4.11 12.45
C LYS A 166 11.37 -5.16 11.36
N THR A 167 12.39 -5.11 10.51
CA THR A 167 12.65 -6.12 9.48
C THR A 167 14.10 -6.58 9.51
N GLN A 168 14.39 -7.70 8.86
CA GLN A 168 15.75 -8.10 8.52
C GLN A 168 16.03 -7.83 7.04
N GLU A 169 17.29 -7.59 6.71
CA GLU A 169 17.74 -7.48 5.31
C GLU A 169 17.62 -8.83 4.59
N PRO A 170 17.11 -8.86 3.34
CA PRO A 170 17.08 -10.07 2.53
C PRO A 170 18.50 -10.51 2.19
N VAL A 171 18.71 -11.82 2.10
CA VAL A 171 19.99 -12.37 1.64
C VAL A 171 20.10 -12.12 0.15
N GLU A 172 21.14 -11.40 -0.27
CA GLU A 172 21.59 -11.53 -1.65
C GLU A 172 22.21 -12.92 -1.81
N GLU A 173 21.45 -13.86 -2.37
CA GLU A 173 21.98 -15.14 -2.81
C GLU A 173 23.01 -14.87 -3.92
N THR A 174 24.27 -14.69 -3.52
CA THR A 174 25.37 -14.61 -4.49
C THR A 174 25.55 -16.02 -5.04
N GLU A 175 25.21 -16.22 -6.31
CA GLU A 175 25.40 -17.48 -7.03
C GLU A 175 26.86 -17.94 -6.87
N GLY A 176 27.12 -18.91 -5.98
CA GLY A 176 28.46 -19.47 -5.76
C GLY A 176 28.84 -19.83 -4.32
N SER A 177 28.06 -19.46 -3.29
CA SER A 177 28.39 -19.82 -1.90
C SER A 177 27.82 -21.19 -1.52
N ILE A 178 28.69 -22.19 -1.47
CA ILE A 178 28.38 -23.58 -1.14
C ILE A 178 27.72 -23.68 0.24
N ALA A 179 26.58 -24.37 0.26
CA ALA A 179 25.78 -24.73 1.42
C ALA A 179 26.62 -25.41 2.51
N ASN A 180 26.91 -24.70 3.59
CA ASN A 180 27.16 -25.28 4.93
C ASN A 180 27.15 -24.27 6.10
N SER A 181 26.69 -23.02 5.90
CA SER A 181 26.61 -21.99 6.96
C SER A 181 25.25 -21.25 7.03
N GLY A 182 24.18 -21.83 6.49
CA GLY A 182 22.91 -21.12 6.28
C GLY A 182 22.15 -20.74 7.56
N ALA A 183 22.06 -21.64 8.54
CA ALA A 183 21.21 -21.44 9.71
C ALA A 183 21.85 -20.55 10.80
N GLU A 184 23.18 -20.59 10.97
CA GLU A 184 23.86 -19.76 11.97
C GLU A 184 24.03 -18.30 11.52
N GLN A 185 24.12 -18.04 10.21
CA GLN A 185 24.16 -16.67 9.66
C GLN A 185 22.78 -15.98 9.63
N GLU A 186 21.68 -16.72 9.63
CA GLU A 186 20.31 -16.15 9.72
C GLU A 186 20.03 -15.54 11.09
N ASN A 187 20.43 -16.21 12.18
CA ASN A 187 20.17 -15.76 13.54
C ASN A 187 20.99 -14.54 13.98
N ASN A 188 22.02 -14.17 13.23
CA ASN A 188 22.94 -13.09 13.59
C ASN A 188 22.75 -11.80 12.76
N ARG A 189 21.64 -11.69 12.02
CA ARG A 189 21.37 -10.51 11.19
C ARG A 189 20.89 -9.33 12.04
N PRO A 190 21.42 -8.13 11.80
CA PRO A 190 20.95 -6.95 12.51
C PRO A 190 19.50 -6.64 12.13
N TRP A 191 18.67 -6.43 13.14
CA TRP A 191 17.31 -5.91 12.95
C TRP A 191 17.36 -4.46 12.53
N ILE A 192 16.58 -4.12 11.51
CA ILE A 192 16.45 -2.78 10.97
C ILE A 192 15.11 -2.22 11.42
N ASN A 193 15.15 -1.12 12.18
CA ASN A 193 13.94 -0.38 12.53
C ASN A 193 13.45 0.38 11.29
N VAL A 194 12.22 0.12 10.86
CA VAL A 194 11.63 0.83 9.73
C VAL A 194 10.59 1.81 10.28
N LYS A 195 10.86 3.10 10.11
CA LYS A 195 9.92 4.13 10.55
C LYS A 195 8.72 4.15 9.60
N ASN A 196 7.52 3.94 10.15
CA ASN A 196 6.28 4.12 9.42
C ASN A 196 5.72 5.53 9.66
N ASN A 197 5.84 6.41 8.67
CA ASN A 197 5.29 7.77 8.74
C ASN A 197 3.88 7.86 8.11
N LEU A 198 3.26 6.74 7.72
CA LEU A 198 1.96 6.70 7.02
C LEU A 198 1.93 7.48 5.70
N THR A 199 3.09 7.74 5.08
CA THR A 199 3.20 8.53 3.83
C THR A 199 3.03 7.69 2.58
N GLU A 200 3.36 6.39 2.64
CA GLU A 200 3.32 5.49 1.49
C GLU A 200 2.20 4.47 1.66
N TRP A 201 1.36 4.33 0.65
CA TRP A 201 0.21 3.43 0.66
C TRP A 201 0.17 2.54 -0.58
N LEU A 202 -0.22 1.29 -0.39
CA LEU A 202 -0.48 0.31 -1.43
C LEU A 202 -1.88 -0.26 -1.25
N LEU A 203 -2.81 0.24 -2.05
CA LEU A 203 -4.20 -0.21 -2.05
C LEU A 203 -4.36 -1.36 -3.04
N VAL A 204 -5.01 -2.43 -2.60
CA VAL A 204 -5.27 -3.63 -3.40
C VAL A 204 -6.75 -3.96 -3.36
N ASN A 205 -7.38 -4.12 -4.52
CA ASN A 205 -8.79 -4.47 -4.60
C ASN A 205 -9.00 -6.00 -4.71
N ALA A 206 -10.25 -6.45 -4.77
CA ALA A 206 -10.61 -7.88 -4.85
C ALA A 206 -10.18 -8.55 -6.17
N GLN A 207 -9.83 -7.77 -7.20
CA GLN A 207 -9.28 -8.24 -8.48
C GLN A 207 -7.74 -8.23 -8.48
N HIS A 208 -7.12 -8.04 -7.32
CA HIS A 208 -5.68 -7.90 -7.14
C HIS A 208 -5.04 -6.73 -7.90
N MET A 209 -5.84 -5.76 -8.35
CA MET A 209 -5.33 -4.52 -8.92
C MET A 209 -4.68 -3.69 -7.82
N ARG A 210 -3.47 -3.19 -8.09
CA ARG A 210 -2.64 -2.45 -7.15
C ARG A 210 -2.58 -0.97 -7.54
N ALA A 211 -2.74 -0.09 -6.56
CA ALA A 211 -2.51 1.35 -6.71
C ALA A 211 -1.58 1.83 -5.59
N ARG A 212 -0.47 2.48 -5.95
CA ARG A 212 0.46 3.09 -5.00
C ARG A 212 0.14 4.57 -4.89
N HIS A 213 0.08 5.06 -3.65
CA HIS A 213 -0.22 6.44 -3.32
C HIS A 213 0.85 6.99 -2.37
N HIS A 214 1.14 8.28 -2.51
CA HIS A 214 2.05 9.03 -1.65
C HIS A 214 1.29 10.21 -1.06
N ILE A 215 1.45 10.45 0.24
CA ILE A 215 0.92 11.62 0.93
C ILE A 215 2.07 12.61 1.09
N ASP A 216 1.98 13.75 0.39
CA ASP A 216 2.98 14.81 0.46
C ASP A 216 2.89 15.61 1.78
N GLU A 217 1.66 15.80 2.29
CA GLU A 217 1.38 16.61 3.48
C GLU A 217 0.19 16.05 4.25
N PHE A 218 0.28 16.11 5.59
CA PHE A 218 -0.85 15.86 6.48
C PHE A 218 -1.51 17.19 6.82
N HIS A 219 -2.83 17.24 6.70
CA HIS A 219 -3.60 18.42 7.07
C HIS A 219 -4.22 18.21 8.45
N ASP A 220 -3.94 19.12 9.37
CA ASP A 220 -4.70 19.27 10.60
C ASP A 220 -6.01 20.00 10.25
N ILE A 221 -7.15 19.36 10.51
CA ILE A 221 -8.49 19.95 10.33
C ILE A 221 -9.08 20.31 11.70
#